data_AF-A0A554S861-F1
#
_entry.id   AF-A0A554S861-F1
#
_cell.length_a   1.000
_cell.length_b   1.000
_cell.length_c   1.000
_cell.angle_alpha   90.00
_cell.angle_beta   90.00
_cell.angle_gamma   90.00
#
_symmetry.space_group_name_H-M   'P 1'
#
loop_
_entity.id
_entity.type
_entity.pdbx_description
1 polymer ?
#
loop_
_entity_poly.entity_id
_entity_poly.type
_entity_poly.pdbx_seq_one_letter_code
_entity_poly.pdbx_strand_id
1 'polypeptide(L)'
;MSAWDEIVERVERHIAGEPTPHEHWVGLCEAGIAERSIDPELRPADTARWIAGLLAAYQSIRVASDAPRDTDIADLLMILTRWLHPARPRGIATR
;
A
#
# COMPACT_ATOMS: atom_id res chain seq x y z
N MET A 1 12.07 10.12 -7.10
CA MET A 1 10.93 9.21 -6.91
C MET A 1 10.93 8.82 -5.45
N SER A 2 9.81 9.00 -4.75
CA SER A 2 9.72 8.67 -3.32
C SER A 2 9.50 7.16 -3.13
N ALA A 3 9.73 6.66 -1.92
CA ALA A 3 9.40 5.26 -1.59
C ALA A 3 7.90 4.94 -1.81
N TRP A 4 7.03 5.94 -1.60
CA TRP A 4 5.60 5.80 -1.86
C TRP A 4 5.28 5.66 -3.35
N ASP A 5 5.91 6.47 -4.21
CA ASP A 5 5.70 6.38 -5.67
C ASP A 5 6.10 4.99 -6.19
N GLU A 6 7.22 4.44 -5.69
CA GLU A 6 7.68 3.10 -6.04
C GLU A 6 6.72 2.02 -5.51
N ILE A 7 6.13 2.19 -4.32
CA ILE A 7 5.08 1.27 -3.83
C ILE A 7 3.89 1.25 -4.78
N VAL A 8 3.42 2.43 -5.23
CA VAL A 8 2.30 2.53 -6.17
C VAL A 8 2.64 1.82 -7.49
N GLU A 9 3.82 2.10 -8.07
CA GLU A 9 4.27 1.44 -9.30
C GLU A 9 4.34 -0.10 -9.12
N ARG A 10 4.86 -0.57 -8.00
CA ARG A 10 4.97 -2.00 -7.70
C ARG A 10 3.61 -2.67 -7.51
N VAL A 11 2.63 -1.97 -6.94
CA VAL A 11 1.25 -2.47 -6.83
C VAL A 11 0.66 -2.65 -8.24
N GLU A 12 0.80 -1.65 -9.10
CA GLU A 12 0.30 -1.71 -10.49
C GLU A 12 0.96 -2.84 -11.27
N ARG A 13 2.29 -2.98 -11.18
CA ARG A 13 3.05 -4.09 -11.79
C ARG A 13 2.63 -5.45 -11.25
N HIS A 14 2.45 -5.59 -9.95
CA HIS A 14 1.98 -6.84 -9.33
C HIS A 14 0.60 -7.25 -9.87
N ILE A 15 -0.30 -6.27 -10.02
CA ILE A 15 -1.63 -6.48 -10.61
C ILE A 15 -1.54 -6.78 -12.11
N ALA A 16 -0.52 -6.29 -12.80
CA ALA A 16 -0.21 -6.63 -14.20
C ALA A 16 0.44 -8.01 -14.38
N GLY A 17 0.70 -8.76 -13.29
CA GLY A 17 1.28 -10.10 -13.33
C GLY A 17 2.80 -10.13 -13.13
N GLU A 18 3.40 -9.03 -12.68
CA GLU A 18 4.82 -8.93 -12.31
C GLU A 18 4.96 -8.91 -10.78
N PRO A 19 4.99 -10.07 -10.10
CA PRO A 19 4.96 -10.10 -8.64
C PRO A 19 6.24 -9.53 -8.03
N THR A 20 6.07 -8.56 -7.13
CA THR A 20 7.16 -8.00 -6.31
C THR A 20 7.56 -8.96 -5.18
N PRO A 21 8.86 -9.31 -5.04
CA PRO A 21 9.37 -10.12 -3.92
C PRO A 21 9.15 -9.47 -2.54
N HIS A 22 9.04 -10.29 -1.50
CA HIS A 22 8.72 -9.80 -0.15
C HIS A 22 9.81 -8.87 0.42
N GLU A 23 11.08 -9.22 0.25
CA GLU A 23 12.22 -8.42 0.70
C GLU A 23 12.24 -7.01 0.07
N HIS A 24 11.73 -6.89 -1.16
CA HIS A 24 11.60 -5.59 -1.82
C HIS A 24 10.52 -4.74 -1.12
N TRP A 25 9.36 -5.34 -0.79
CA TRP A 25 8.34 -4.65 -0.01
C TRP A 25 8.85 -4.18 1.36
N VAL A 26 9.67 -4.99 2.03
CA VAL A 26 10.30 -4.61 3.30
C VAL A 26 11.16 -3.37 3.13
N GLY A 27 12.05 -3.35 2.13
CA GLY A 27 12.91 -2.20 1.84
C GLY A 27 12.13 -0.92 1.51
N LEU A 28 11.02 -1.04 0.77
CA LEU A 28 10.14 0.11 0.49
C LEU A 28 9.43 0.63 1.73
N CYS A 29 9.01 -0.27 2.63
CA CYS A 29 8.41 0.13 3.90
C CYS A 29 9.44 0.84 4.80
N GLU A 30 10.68 0.35 4.86
CA GLU A 30 11.78 0.98 5.59
C GLU A 30 12.09 2.38 5.05
N ALA A 31 12.24 2.51 3.73
CA ALA A 31 12.48 3.78 3.07
C ALA A 31 11.31 4.77 3.29
N GLY A 32 10.07 4.30 3.15
CA GLY A 32 8.89 5.13 3.34
C GLY A 32 8.73 5.65 4.78
N ILE A 33 9.07 4.83 5.77
CA ILE A 33 9.11 5.26 7.17
C ILE A 33 10.22 6.30 7.40
N ALA A 34 11.42 6.06 6.86
CA ALA A 34 12.53 7.00 6.96
C ALA A 34 12.21 8.37 6.33
N GLU A 35 11.49 8.36 5.20
CA GLU A 35 11.04 9.56 4.47
C GLU A 35 9.75 10.17 5.06
N ARG A 36 9.14 9.55 6.07
CA ARG A 36 7.83 9.93 6.65
C ARG A 36 6.67 9.93 5.66
N SER A 37 6.80 9.20 4.55
CA SER A 37 5.69 8.91 3.65
C SER A 37 4.83 7.75 4.17
N ILE A 38 5.38 6.86 5.01
CA ILE A 38 4.65 5.82 5.74
C ILE A 38 4.65 6.16 7.24
N ASP A 39 3.58 5.77 7.93
CA ASP A 39 3.43 5.92 9.37
C ASP A 39 4.58 5.22 10.13
N PRO A 40 5.37 5.96 10.94
CA PRO A 40 6.53 5.40 11.64
C PRO A 40 6.17 4.42 12.77
N GLU A 41 4.90 4.31 13.17
CA GLU A 41 4.46 3.30 14.15
C GLU A 41 4.34 1.90 13.53
N LEU A 42 4.36 1.79 12.21
CA LEU A 42 4.28 0.52 11.49
C LEU A 42 5.62 -0.24 11.51
N ARG A 43 5.54 -1.58 11.54
CA ARG A 43 6.74 -2.45 11.45
C ARG A 43 6.95 -2.90 10.00
N PRO A 44 8.09 -2.60 9.34
CA PRO A 44 8.29 -2.87 7.91
C PRO A 44 7.96 -4.29 7.46
N ALA A 45 8.44 -5.30 8.18
CA ALA A 45 8.21 -6.71 7.84
C ALA A 45 6.73 -7.13 7.94
N ASP A 46 6.02 -6.62 8.95
CA ASP A 46 4.59 -6.90 9.10
C ASP A 46 3.79 -6.17 8.03
N THR A 47 4.10 -4.89 7.77
CA THR A 47 3.48 -4.09 6.72
C THR A 47 3.65 -4.73 5.35
N ALA A 48 4.88 -5.14 4.99
CA ALA A 48 5.16 -5.83 3.74
C ALA A 48 4.36 -7.14 3.58
N ARG A 49 4.18 -7.90 4.67
CA ARG A 49 3.36 -9.12 4.67
C ARG A 49 1.89 -8.81 4.39
N TRP A 50 1.36 -7.76 5.01
CA TRP A 50 -0.01 -7.32 4.82
C TRP A 50 -0.27 -6.74 3.42
N ILE A 51 0.69 -6.00 2.85
CA ILE A 51 0.62 -5.55 1.44
C ILE A 51 0.50 -6.76 0.51
N ALA A 52 1.38 -7.76 0.66
CA ALA A 52 1.34 -8.96 -0.17
C ALA A 52 0.02 -9.75 -0.01
N GLY A 53 -0.47 -9.89 1.23
CA GLY A 53 -1.75 -10.53 1.50
C GLY A 53 -2.94 -9.79 0.87
N LEU A 54 -2.93 -8.46 0.91
CA LEU A 54 -3.97 -7.64 0.28
C LEU A 54 -3.95 -7.77 -1.25
N LEU A 55 -2.77 -7.82 -1.87
CA LEU A 55 -2.64 -8.04 -3.32
C LEU A 55 -3.13 -9.43 -3.73
N ALA A 56 -2.84 -10.46 -2.94
CA ALA A 56 -3.37 -11.80 -3.17
C ALA A 56 -4.91 -11.85 -3.03
N ALA A 57 -5.45 -11.19 -2.00
CA ALA A 57 -6.89 -11.06 -1.80
C ALA A 57 -7.55 -10.26 -2.95
N TYR A 58 -6.92 -9.19 -3.41
CA TYR A 58 -7.36 -8.41 -4.57
C TYR A 58 -7.52 -9.29 -5.80
N GLN A 59 -6.54 -10.13 -6.12
CA GLN A 59 -6.65 -11.07 -7.26
C GLN A 59 -7.84 -12.01 -7.10
N SER A 60 -8.08 -12.54 -5.90
CA SER A 60 -9.22 -13.42 -5.63
C SER A 60 -10.58 -12.70 -5.75
N ILE A 61 -10.68 -11.46 -5.27
CA ILE A 61 -11.91 -10.67 -5.33
C ILE A 61 -12.19 -10.23 -6.77
N ARG A 62 -11.16 -9.86 -7.53
CA ARG A 62 -11.27 -9.47 -8.94
C ARG A 62 -11.88 -10.55 -9.82
N VAL A 63 -11.57 -11.82 -9.57
CA VAL A 63 -12.17 -12.96 -10.30
C VAL A 63 -13.70 -12.99 -10.14
N ALA A 64 -14.23 -12.48 -9.03
CA ALA A 64 -15.65 -12.44 -8.72
C ALA A 64 -16.31 -11.07 -8.94
N SER A 65 -15.56 -10.05 -9.41
CA SER A 65 -16.03 -8.67 -9.53
C SER A 65 -16.49 -8.34 -10.96
N ASP A 66 -17.70 -7.77 -11.08
CA ASP A 66 -18.21 -7.19 -12.34
C ASP A 66 -17.69 -5.76 -12.57
N ALA A 67 -16.96 -5.18 -11.62
CA ALA A 67 -16.48 -3.80 -11.72
C ALA A 67 -15.34 -3.64 -12.75
N PRO A 68 -15.21 -2.46 -13.38
CA PRO A 68 -14.05 -2.14 -14.21
C PRO A 68 -12.74 -2.27 -13.43
N ARG A 69 -11.70 -2.81 -14.07
CA ARG A 69 -10.38 -3.02 -13.46
C ARG A 69 -9.80 -1.74 -12.84
N ASP A 70 -9.95 -0.61 -13.53
CA ASP A 70 -9.40 0.67 -13.09
C ASP A 70 -10.06 1.18 -11.80
N THR A 71 -11.35 0.90 -11.60
CA THR A 71 -12.07 1.22 -10.36
C THR A 71 -11.51 0.43 -9.19
N ASP A 72 -11.30 -0.88 -9.37
CA ASP A 72 -10.79 -1.73 -8.29
C ASP A 72 -9.32 -1.40 -7.92
N ILE A 73 -8.49 -1.01 -8.91
CA ILE A 73 -7.13 -0.52 -8.64
C ILE A 73 -7.17 0.79 -7.84
N ALA A 74 -8.02 1.73 -8.23
CA ALA A 74 -8.17 3.00 -7.52
C ALA A 74 -8.62 2.79 -6.06
N ASP A 75 -9.55 1.87 -5.82
CA ASP A 75 -10.01 1.52 -4.47
C ASP A 75 -8.91 0.88 -3.62
N LEU A 76 -8.13 -0.04 -4.20
CA LEU A 76 -6.98 -0.64 -3.52
C LEU A 76 -5.93 0.41 -3.13
N LEU A 77 -5.58 1.30 -4.05
CA LEU A 77 -4.63 2.39 -3.78
C LEU A 77 -5.18 3.34 -2.71
N MET A 78 -6.49 3.64 -2.72
CA MET A 78 -7.12 4.42 -1.67
C MET A 78 -7.03 3.73 -0.30
N ILE A 79 -7.26 2.43 -0.22
CA ILE A 79 -7.15 1.64 1.02
C ILE A 79 -5.71 1.69 1.54
N LEU A 80 -4.73 1.40 0.68
CA LEU A 80 -3.31 1.46 1.02
C LEU A 80 -2.90 2.85 1.50
N THR A 81 -3.32 3.90 0.79
CA THR A 81 -3.07 5.30 1.16
C THR A 81 -3.57 5.59 2.58
N ARG A 82 -4.81 5.20 2.88
CA ARG A 82 -5.43 5.47 4.19
C ARG A 82 -4.80 4.67 5.33
N TRP A 83 -4.27 3.49 5.04
CA TRP A 83 -3.64 2.63 6.03
C TRP A 83 -2.17 3.01 6.28
N LEU A 84 -1.41 3.28 5.22
CA LEU A 84 0.04 3.43 5.28
C LEU A 84 0.50 4.85 5.61
N HIS A 85 -0.24 5.88 5.19
CA HIS A 85 0.19 7.25 5.50
C HIS A 85 -0.03 7.60 6.97
N PRO A 86 0.85 8.44 7.55
CA PRO A 86 0.66 8.95 8.89
C PRO A 86 -0.73 9.56 9.07
N ALA A 87 -1.38 9.23 10.19
CA ALA A 87 -2.67 9.84 10.51
C ALA A 87 -2.51 11.36 10.54
N ARG A 88 -3.35 12.09 9.78
CA ARG A 88 -3.36 13.56 9.89
C ARG A 88 -3.64 13.93 11.35
N PRO A 89 -2.84 14.82 11.96
CA PRO A 89 -3.15 15.32 13.29
C PRO A 89 -4.58 15.85 13.26
N ARG A 90 -5.48 15.18 13.98
CA ARG A 90 -6.77 15.78 14.30
C ARG A 90 -6.39 16.91 15.23
N GLY A 91 -6.36 18.14 14.70
CA GLY A 91 -6.09 19.32 15.51
C GLY A 91 -6.97 19.20 16.75
N ILE A 92 -6.35 19.04 17.92
CA ILE A 92 -7.08 19.08 19.18
C ILE A 92 -7.66 20.48 19.19
N ALA A 93 -8.96 20.60 18.94
CA ALA A 93 -9.67 21.84 19.16
C ALA A 93 -9.58 22.09 20.67
N THR A 94 -8.53 22.80 21.08
CA THR A 94 -8.46 23.45 22.38
C THR A 94 -9.66 24.37 22.43
N ARG A 95 -10.71 23.91 23.12
CA ARG A 95 -11.81 24.74 23.60
C ARG A 95 -11.35 25.55 24.79
#